data_AF-A0A7X5VUF1-F1
#
_entry.id   AF-A0A7X5VUF1-F1
#
_cell.length_a   1.000
_cell.length_b   1.000
_cell.length_c   1.000
_cell.angle_alpha   90.00
_cell.angle_beta   90.00
_cell.angle_gamma   90.00
#
_symmetry.space_group_name_H-M   'P 1'
#
loop_
_entity.id
_entity.type
_entity.pdbx_description
1 polymer ?
#
loop_
_entity_poly.entity_id
_entity_poly.type
_entity_poly.pdbx_seq_one_letter_code
_entity_poly.pdbx_strand_id
1 'polypeptide(L)'
;MALVKPQFEVGKEQVGRGGLVRDRGLHREVLERILKFGRRAGWTACGVCPAGLTGSQGNQEYFVHFRVDAGERGPDDDVWQRWVEAAVGGGGSPT
;
A
#
# COMPACT_ATOMS: atom_id res chain seq x y z
N MET A 1 -9.60 8.31 0.54
CA MET A 1 -8.16 8.03 0.73
C MET A 1 -8.00 7.10 1.94
N ALA A 2 -7.08 6.14 1.89
CA ALA A 2 -6.79 5.21 2.96
C ALA A 2 -5.30 5.27 3.37
N LEU A 3 -5.02 5.18 4.66
CA LEU A 3 -3.67 5.02 5.21
C LEU A 3 -3.48 3.55 5.60
N VAL A 4 -2.54 2.89 4.92
CA VAL A 4 -2.23 1.47 5.07
C VAL A 4 -1.01 1.33 5.97
N LYS A 5 -1.16 0.50 6.99
CA LYS A 5 -0.16 0.29 8.05
C LYS A 5 0.19 -1.19 8.12
N PRO A 6 1.26 -1.66 7.43
CA PRO A 6 1.57 -3.07 7.29
C PRO A 6 1.58 -3.86 8.62
N GLN A 7 2.05 -3.25 9.71
CA GLN A 7 2.11 -3.86 11.04
C GLN A 7 0.77 -4.27 11.65
N PHE A 8 -0.35 -3.73 11.14
CA PHE A 8 -1.70 -4.13 11.58
C PHE A 8 -2.38 -5.10 10.60
N GLU A 9 -1.75 -5.33 9.44
CA GLU A 9 -2.31 -6.08 8.33
C GLU A 9 -1.66 -7.46 8.17
N VAL A 10 -0.42 -7.63 8.62
CA VAL A 10 0.31 -8.91 8.60
C VAL A 10 0.01 -9.76 9.84
N GLY A 11 0.30 -11.06 9.77
CA GLY A 11 0.22 -11.97 10.91
C GLY A 11 1.19 -11.59 12.03
N LYS A 12 0.86 -11.93 13.29
CA LYS A 12 1.68 -11.57 14.46
C LYS A 12 3.09 -12.14 14.39
N GLU A 13 3.23 -13.33 13.81
CA GLU A 13 4.49 -14.03 13.56
C GLU A 13 5.37 -13.34 12.53
N GLN A 14 4.79 -12.49 11.68
CA GLN A 14 5.49 -11.73 10.64
C GLN A 14 5.97 -10.36 11.14
N VAL A 15 5.57 -9.97 12.35
CA VAL A 15 5.98 -8.72 12.99
C VAL A 15 7.26 -8.94 13.80
N GLY A 16 8.33 -8.23 13.42
CA GLY A 16 9.63 -8.35 14.09
C GLY A 16 9.67 -7.67 15.47
N ARG A 17 10.85 -7.78 16.12
CA ARG A 17 11.10 -7.12 17.41
C ARG A 17 10.79 -5.63 17.34
N GLY A 18 10.03 -5.15 18.33
CA GLY A 18 9.62 -3.75 18.42
C GLY A 18 8.39 -3.40 17.58
N GLY A 19 7.65 -4.40 17.06
CA GLY A 19 6.44 -4.15 16.28
C GLY A 19 6.72 -3.76 14.82
N LEU A 20 7.95 -3.94 14.35
CA LEU A 20 8.40 -3.45 13.05
C LEU A 20 8.31 -4.53 11.96
N VAL A 21 7.64 -4.19 10.87
CA VAL A 21 7.66 -4.97 9.63
C VAL A 21 8.79 -4.41 8.76
N ARG A 22 9.85 -5.20 8.57
CA ARG A 22 11.02 -4.81 7.75
C ARG A 22 10.98 -5.42 6.35
N ASP A 23 10.29 -6.53 6.19
CA ASP A 23 10.23 -7.26 4.94
C ASP A 23 9.35 -6.51 3.93
N ARG A 24 9.99 -5.99 2.88
CA ARG A 24 9.33 -5.28 1.78
C ARG A 24 8.34 -6.17 1.02
N GLY A 25 8.56 -7.49 0.99
CA GLY A 25 7.61 -8.45 0.43
C GLY A 25 6.27 -8.41 1.14
N LEU A 26 6.27 -8.31 2.47
CA LEU A 26 5.05 -8.17 3.26
C LEU A 26 4.35 -6.84 3.01
N HIS A 27 5.11 -5.76 2.79
CA HIS A 27 4.52 -4.46 2.46
C HIS A 27 3.81 -4.51 1.11
N ARG A 28 4.44 -5.13 0.11
CA ARG A 28 3.85 -5.38 -1.22
C ARG A 28 2.57 -6.20 -1.10
N GLU A 29 2.61 -7.31 -0.37
CA GLU A 29 1.46 -8.18 -0.18
C GLU A 29 0.27 -7.44 0.44
N VAL A 30 0.52 -6.66 1.50
CA VAL A 30 -0.51 -5.85 2.16
C VAL A 30 -1.12 -4.85 1.19
N LEU A 31 -0.29 -4.11 0.44
CA LEU A 31 -0.77 -3.13 -0.53
C LEU A 31 -1.63 -3.80 -1.60
N GLU A 32 -1.16 -4.88 -2.22
CA GLU A 32 -1.94 -5.63 -3.19
C GLU A 32 -3.27 -6.12 -2.63
N ARG A 33 -3.30 -6.58 -1.38
CA ARG A 33 -4.52 -7.06 -0.73
C ARG A 33 -5.53 -5.93 -0.55
N ILE A 34 -5.11 -4.76 -0.08
CA ILE A 34 -5.96 -3.57 0.09
C ILE A 34 -6.51 -3.08 -1.25
N LEU A 35 -5.66 -3.08 -2.27
CA LEU A 35 -6.00 -2.69 -3.62
C LEU A 35 -7.05 -3.64 -4.24
N LYS A 36 -6.84 -4.96 -4.14
CA LYS A 36 -7.81 -5.99 -4.53
C LYS A 36 -9.12 -5.86 -3.74
N PHE A 37 -9.05 -5.54 -2.44
CA PHE A 37 -10.22 -5.30 -1.61
C PHE A 37 -11.04 -4.10 -2.12
N GLY A 38 -10.41 -2.95 -2.38
CA GLY A 38 -11.08 -1.77 -2.91
C GLY A 38 -11.83 -2.06 -4.22
N ARG A 39 -11.19 -2.79 -5.14
CA ARG A 39 -11.83 -3.24 -6.40
C ARG A 39 -13.08 -4.08 -6.14
N ARG A 40 -13.02 -5.04 -5.21
CA ARG A 40 -14.20 -5.86 -4.84
C ARG A 40 -15.29 -5.04 -4.14
N ALA A 41 -14.92 -3.97 -3.46
CA ALA A 41 -15.84 -3.06 -2.79
C ALA A 41 -16.48 -2.00 -3.73
N GLY A 42 -16.21 -2.06 -5.04
CA GLY A 42 -16.73 -1.09 -6.00
C GLY A 42 -15.97 0.24 -5.99
N TRP A 43 -14.67 0.21 -5.69
CA TRP A 43 -13.79 1.37 -5.76
C TRP A 43 -12.68 1.17 -6.78
N THR A 44 -12.27 2.26 -7.41
CA THR A 44 -11.14 2.29 -8.34
C THR A 44 -9.95 2.92 -7.65
N ALA A 45 -8.82 2.20 -7.62
CA ALA A 45 -7.56 2.73 -7.13
C ALA A 45 -6.98 3.74 -8.14
N CYS A 46 -6.57 4.90 -7.64
CA CYS A 46 -6.02 5.99 -8.43
C CYS A 46 -4.50 6.17 -8.22
N GLY A 47 -3.93 5.53 -7.20
CA GLY A 47 -2.50 5.62 -6.91
C GLY A 47 -2.13 5.09 -5.54
N VAL A 48 -0.84 4.78 -5.37
CA VAL A 48 -0.22 4.36 -4.12
C VAL A 48 1.05 5.19 -3.91
N CYS A 49 1.29 5.66 -2.69
CA CYS A 49 2.45 6.47 -2.35
C CYS A 49 2.94 6.14 -0.93
N PRO A 50 4.25 6.06 -0.67
CA PRO A 50 4.75 5.92 0.69
C PRO A 50 4.47 7.21 1.48
N ALA A 51 4.06 7.06 2.73
CA ALA A 51 4.00 8.20 3.65
C ALA A 51 5.42 8.73 3.86
N GLY A 52 5.59 10.06 3.77
CA GLY A 52 6.89 10.71 3.95
C GLY A 52 7.44 10.63 5.37
N LEU A 53 6.60 10.27 6.34
CA LEU A 53 6.97 9.99 7.72
C LEU A 53 6.66 8.53 8.04
N THR A 54 7.55 7.90 8.82
CA THR A 54 7.30 6.58 9.39
C THR A 54 6.39 6.68 10.61
N GLY A 55 5.65 5.61 10.90
CA GLY A 55 4.82 5.51 12.09
C GLY A 55 5.65 5.50 13.38
N SER A 56 5.00 5.54 14.54
CA SER A 56 5.63 5.70 15.87
C SER A 56 6.73 4.68 16.20
N GLN A 57 6.69 3.48 15.62
CA GLN A 57 7.70 2.42 15.80
C GLN A 57 8.65 2.27 14.60
N GLY A 58 8.66 3.25 13.69
CA GLY A 58 9.48 3.23 12.47
C GLY A 58 8.90 2.44 11.31
N ASN A 59 7.66 1.94 11.41
CA ASN A 59 6.99 1.25 10.31
C ASN A 59 6.76 2.21 9.14
N GLN A 60 7.13 1.80 7.92
CA GLN A 60 6.74 2.51 6.72
C GLN A 60 5.23 2.35 6.50
N GLU A 61 4.53 3.48 6.39
CA GLU A 61 3.09 3.53 6.09
C GLU A 61 2.87 3.99 4.64
N TYR A 62 1.68 3.78 4.09
CA TYR A 62 1.38 4.08 2.70
C TYR A 62 0.00 4.71 2.53
N PHE A 63 -0.12 5.67 1.63
CA PHE A 63 -1.40 6.18 1.18
C PHE A 63 -1.88 5.45 -0.06
N VAL A 64 -3.16 5.10 -0.06
CA VAL A 64 -3.88 4.63 -1.25
C VAL A 64 -5.02 5.59 -1.54
N HIS A 65 -5.03 6.12 -2.76
CA HIS A 65 -6.14 6.93 -3.24
C HIS A 65 -7.15 6.04 -3.95
N PHE A 66 -8.41 6.10 -3.51
CA PHE A 66 -9.54 5.44 -4.13
C PHE A 66 -10.58 6.47 -4.52
N ARG A 67 -11.29 6.21 -5.62
CA ARG A 67 -12.56 6.84 -5.98
C ARG A 67 -13.66 5.79 -6.02
N VAL A 68 -14.91 6.20 -5.83
CA VAL A 68 -16.07 5.32 -6.08
C VAL A 68 -16.06 4.95 -7.56
N ASP A 69 -16.27 3.67 -7.85
CA ASP A 69 -16.38 3.21 -9.23
C ASP A 69 -17.72 3.70 -9.82
N ALA A 70 -17.62 4.52 -10.87
CA ALA A 70 -18.76 5.06 -11.61
C ALA A 70 -18.99 4.30 -12.93
N GLY A 71 -18.51 3.05 -13.03
CA GLY A 71 -18.51 2.27 -14.28
C GLY A 71 -17.31 2.58 -15.18
N GLU A 72 -16.28 3.22 -14.62
CA GLU A 72 -15.04 3.49 -15.34
C GLU A 72 -14.09 2.30 -15.18
N ARG A 73 -13.40 1.93 -16.27
CA ARG A 73 -12.37 0.91 -16.20
C ARG A 73 -11.29 1.36 -15.21
N GLY A 74 -11.02 0.52 -14.20
CA GLY A 74 -9.89 0.69 -13.29
C GLY A 74 -8.54 0.57 -14.00
N PRO A 75 -7.41 0.84 -13.32
CA PRO A 75 -6.09 0.66 -13.92
C PRO A 75 -5.86 -0.80 -14.32
N ASP A 76 -5.08 -1.00 -15.38
CA ASP A 76 -4.61 -2.31 -15.77
C ASP A 76 -3.64 -2.88 -14.71
N ASP A 77 -3.50 -4.20 -14.65
CA ASP A 77 -2.74 -4.88 -13.60
C ASP A 77 -1.24 -4.48 -13.59
N ASP A 78 -0.66 -4.16 -14.75
CA ASP A 78 0.73 -3.69 -14.86
C ASP A 78 0.92 -2.30 -14.26
N VAL A 79 -0.04 -1.39 -14.45
CA VAL A 79 -0.05 -0.06 -13.81
C VAL A 79 -0.11 -0.24 -12.30
N TRP A 80 -0.93 -1.19 -11.84
CA TRP A 80 -1.10 -1.48 -10.43
C TRP A 80 0.19 -1.92 -9.76
N GLN A 81 0.88 -2.88 -10.39
CA GLN A 81 2.15 -3.41 -9.93
C GLN A 81 3.23 -2.33 -9.88
N ARG A 82 3.30 -1.46 -10.89
CA ARG A 82 4.26 -0.35 -10.92
C ARG A 82 4.08 0.62 -9.74
N TRP A 83 2.85 0.94 -9.35
CA TRP A 83 2.62 1.80 -8.19
C TRP A 83 3.08 1.15 -6.88
N VAL A 84 2.79 -0.14 -6.70
CA VAL A 84 3.22 -0.88 -5.50
C VAL A 84 4.74 -0.97 -5.44
N GLU A 85 5.39 -1.32 -6.55
CA GLU A 85 6.86 -1.39 -6.60
C GLU A 85 7.51 -0.03 -6.34
N ALA A 86 7.01 1.03 -6.97
CA ALA A 86 7.53 2.38 -6.75
C ALA A 86 7.37 2.81 -5.28
N ALA A 87 6.23 2.47 -4.65
CA ALA A 87 5.99 2.82 -3.27
C ALA A 87 6.88 2.03 -2.29
N VAL A 88 7.09 0.74 -2.53
CA VAL A 88 7.85 -0.14 -1.62
C VAL A 88 9.36 -0.06 -1.85
N GLY A 89 9.81 0.21 -3.08
CA GLY A 89 11.24 0.29 -3.45
C GLY A 89 12.00 1.44 -2.78
N GLY A 90 11.32 2.54 -2.51
CA GLY A 90 11.82 3.72 -1.80
C GLY A 90 12.17 4.91 -2.69
N GLY A 91 11.49 6.04 -2.44
CA GLY A 91 12.13 7.33 -2.16
C GLY A 91 12.92 8.06 -3.25
N GLY A 92 12.47 8.06 -4.51
CA GLY A 92 12.80 9.17 -5.42
C GLY A 92 11.79 10.28 -5.21
N SER A 93 12.18 11.38 -4.57
CA SER A 93 11.42 12.63 -4.69
C SER A 93 11.27 12.93 -6.19
N PRO A 94 10.07 13.15 -6.73
CA PRO A 94 9.97 13.72 -8.06
C PRO A 94 10.57 15.14 -7.96
N THR A 95 11.72 15.35 -8.60
CA THR A 95 12.26 16.69 -8.88
C THR A 95 11.39 17.38 -9.89
#